data_AF-A0A1E3X6F9-F1
#
_entry.id   AF-A0A1E3X6F9-F1
#
_cell.length_a   1.000
_cell.length_b   1.000
_cell.length_c   1.000
_cell.angle_alpha   90.00
_cell.angle_beta   90.00
_cell.angle_gamma   90.00
#
_symmetry.space_group_name_H-M   'P 1'
#
loop_
_entity.id
_entity.type
_entity.pdbx_description
1 polymer ?
#
loop_
_entity_poly.entity_id
_entity_poly.type
_entity_poly.pdbx_seq_one_letter_code
_entity_poly.pdbx_strand_id
1 'polypeptide(L)'
;MCNPVSRHYVHLDAINPIDGKKFSVKVNRKRMQIVARRGKGHVYEMAYVLPEVLMKPKAIFEGLRIDEEEPKDDIIGWHCYVGKPSKAFRSNGQQMEAWPDQVYLVFVNEENVVYNWRWEKADSRDLDMPKEYDKRFRKRVL
;
A
#
# COMPACT_ATOMS: atom_id res chain seq x y z
N MET A 1 -29.11 14.21 5.20
CA MET A 1 -29.20 12.75 4.95
C MET A 1 -27.91 12.12 5.46
N CYS A 2 -27.96 11.37 6.56
CA CYS A 2 -26.78 10.68 7.08
C CYS A 2 -26.50 9.45 6.20
N ASN A 3 -25.33 9.43 5.55
CA ASN A 3 -24.90 8.27 4.77
C ASN A 3 -24.81 7.04 5.68
N PRO A 4 -25.40 5.89 5.32
CA PRO A 4 -25.20 4.66 6.06
C PRO A 4 -23.72 4.29 5.91
N VAL A 5 -22.96 4.40 7.00
CA VAL A 5 -21.57 3.95 7.05
C VAL A 5 -21.57 2.47 6.66
N SER A 6 -21.06 2.16 5.47
CA SER A 6 -20.95 0.79 5.00
C SER A 6 -20.10 0.01 6.01
N ARG A 7 -20.74 -0.87 6.79
CA ARG A 7 -20.10 -1.69 7.84
C ARG A 7 -19.01 -2.63 7.31
N HIS A 8 -18.76 -2.65 6.00
CA HIS A 8 -17.85 -3.56 5.30
C HIS A 8 -16.44 -3.00 5.14
N TYR A 9 -16.27 -1.67 5.21
CA TYR A 9 -14.99 -1.02 4.95
C TYR A 9 -14.52 -0.21 6.16
N VAL A 10 -13.20 -0.19 6.35
CA VAL A 10 -12.51 0.81 7.16
C VAL A 10 -11.97 1.87 6.22
N HIS A 11 -12.13 3.14 6.58
CA HIS A 11 -11.62 4.26 5.81
C HIS A 11 -10.27 4.69 6.37
N LEU A 12 -9.28 4.84 5.51
CA LEU A 12 -7.97 5.41 5.84
C LEU A 12 -7.73 6.65 5.00
N ASP A 13 -7.01 7.61 5.56
CA ASP A 13 -6.52 8.75 4.78
C ASP A 13 -5.33 8.32 3.91
N ALA A 14 -5.23 8.91 2.72
CA ALA A 14 -4.13 8.74 1.78
C ALA A 14 -3.85 10.04 1.02
N ILE A 15 -2.68 10.15 0.39
CA ILE A 15 -2.35 11.24 -0.52
C ILE A 15 -2.89 10.95 -1.91
N ASN A 16 -3.71 11.85 -2.45
CA ASN A 16 -4.24 11.74 -3.79
C ASN A 16 -3.11 11.93 -4.82
N PRO A 17 -2.89 10.96 -5.73
CA PRO A 17 -1.82 11.01 -6.72
C PRO A 17 -1.97 12.13 -7.75
N ILE A 18 -3.15 12.73 -7.90
CA ILE A 18 -3.43 13.76 -8.91
C ILE A 18 -3.10 15.16 -8.38
N ASP A 19 -3.53 15.47 -7.16
CA ASP A 19 -3.47 16.83 -6.61
C ASP A 19 -2.66 16.94 -5.31
N GLY A 20 -2.14 15.82 -4.80
CA GLY A 20 -1.37 15.76 -3.56
C GLY A 20 -2.19 16.01 -2.28
N LYS A 21 -3.51 16.20 -2.39
CA LYS A 21 -4.37 16.46 -1.23
C LYS A 21 -4.73 15.16 -0.53
N LYS A 22 -5.19 15.26 0.72
CA LYS A 22 -5.70 14.11 1.46
C LYS A 22 -7.04 13.66 0.88
N PHE A 23 -7.22 12.36 0.73
CA PHE A 23 -8.49 11.73 0.40
C PHE A 23 -8.65 10.41 1.16
N SER A 24 -9.81 9.76 1.02
CA SER A 24 -10.11 8.51 1.72
C SER A 24 -10.00 7.30 0.80
N VAL A 25 -9.22 6.30 1.22
CA VAL A 25 -9.22 4.95 0.67
C VAL A 25 -9.97 3.99 1.59
N LYS A 26 -10.46 2.89 1.02
CA LYS A 26 -11.27 1.87 1.68
C LYS A 26 -10.43 0.61 1.86
N VAL A 27 -10.45 0.03 3.05
CA VAL A 27 -9.90 -1.31 3.32
C VAL A 27 -11.02 -2.24 3.68
N ASN A 28 -11.17 -3.34 2.95
CA ASN A 28 -12.22 -4.31 3.21
C ASN A 28 -11.99 -5.00 4.57
N ARG A 29 -12.97 -4.95 5.48
CA ARG A 29 -12.85 -5.56 6.82
C ARG A 29 -12.60 -7.06 6.78
N LYS A 30 -13.19 -7.80 5.83
CA LYS A 30 -12.93 -9.23 5.67
C LYS A 30 -11.47 -9.48 5.31
N ARG A 31 -10.88 -8.65 4.43
CA ARG A 31 -9.45 -8.71 4.13
C ARG A 31 -8.61 -8.43 5.36
N MET A 32 -8.95 -7.40 6.14
CA MET A 32 -8.25 -7.10 7.41
C MET A 32 -8.31 -8.29 8.38
N GLN A 33 -9.47 -8.94 8.52
CA GLN A 33 -9.62 -10.12 9.38
C GLN A 33 -8.78 -11.31 8.88
N ILE A 34 -8.74 -11.56 7.57
CA ILE A 34 -7.89 -12.61 6.97
C ILE A 34 -6.41 -12.34 7.24
N VAL A 35 -5.97 -11.09 7.07
CA VAL A 35 -4.58 -10.69 7.34
C VAL A 35 -4.26 -10.75 8.84
N ALA A 36 -5.18 -10.32 9.71
CA ALA A 36 -5.03 -10.40 11.15
C ALA A 36 -4.81 -11.83 11.66
N ARG A 37 -5.45 -12.83 11.03
CA ARG A 37 -5.27 -14.25 11.38
C ARG A 37 -3.86 -14.78 11.11
N ARG A 38 -3.04 -14.06 10.33
CA ARG A 38 -1.66 -14.45 10.03
C ARG A 38 -0.68 -14.10 11.16
N GLY A 39 -1.10 -13.27 12.12
CA GLY A 39 -0.30 -12.96 13.31
C GLY A 39 -0.42 -11.49 13.74
N LYS A 40 0.04 -11.22 14.97
CA LYS A 40 0.01 -9.88 15.57
C LYS A 40 0.84 -8.88 14.77
N GLY A 41 1.93 -9.31 14.14
CA GLY A 41 2.75 -8.46 13.27
C GLY A 41 1.93 -7.79 12.18
N HIS A 42 1.14 -8.57 11.45
CA HIS A 42 0.28 -8.05 10.38
C HIS A 42 -0.85 -7.14 10.88
N VAL A 43 -1.34 -7.36 12.09
CA VAL A 43 -2.30 -6.44 12.73
C VAL A 43 -1.64 -5.07 12.95
N TYR A 44 -0.41 -5.06 13.47
CA TYR A 44 0.33 -3.82 13.68
C TYR A 44 0.79 -3.16 12.38
N GLU A 45 1.12 -3.91 11.35
CA GLU A 45 1.36 -3.37 10.01
C GLU A 45 0.13 -2.62 9.49
N MET A 46 -1.07 -3.22 9.59
CA MET A 46 -2.32 -2.55 9.20
C MET A 46 -2.62 -1.31 10.04
N ALA A 47 -2.29 -1.33 11.33
CA ALA A 47 -2.58 -0.23 12.25
C ALA A 47 -1.59 0.95 12.09
N TYR A 48 -0.34 0.68 11.72
CA TYR A 48 0.73 1.65 11.80
C TYR A 48 1.51 1.86 10.51
N VAL A 49 1.85 0.80 9.79
CA VAL A 49 2.69 0.88 8.59
C VAL A 49 1.85 1.29 7.38
N LEU A 50 0.71 0.61 7.19
CA LEU A 50 -0.20 0.87 6.08
C LEU A 50 -0.66 2.35 6.04
N PRO A 51 -1.13 2.98 7.15
CA PRO A 51 -1.48 4.41 7.14
C PRO A 51 -0.27 5.33 6.91
N GLU A 52 0.91 4.98 7.44
CA GLU A 52 2.13 5.78 7.26
C GLU A 52 2.50 5.88 5.77
N VAL A 53 2.47 4.76 5.05
CA VAL A 53 2.79 4.72 3.61
C VAL A 53 1.75 5.45 2.77
N LEU A 54 0.46 5.32 3.09
CA LEU A 54 -0.61 6.04 2.40
C LEU A 54 -0.49 7.56 2.56
N MET A 55 -0.01 8.02 3.72
CA MET A 55 0.08 9.44 4.06
C MET A 55 1.43 10.11 3.74
N LYS A 56 2.50 9.32 3.67
CA LYS A 56 3.86 9.79 3.39
C LYS A 56 4.56 8.87 2.37
N PRO A 57 3.98 8.68 1.17
CA PRO A 57 4.62 7.87 0.15
C PRO A 57 5.93 8.50 -0.30
N LYS A 58 6.91 7.66 -0.59
CA LYS A 58 8.16 8.01 -1.29
C LYS A 58 7.94 8.16 -2.79
N ALA A 59 7.04 7.34 -3.31
CA ALA A 59 6.54 7.44 -4.68
C ALA A 59 5.12 6.91 -4.75
N ILE A 60 4.37 7.40 -5.74
CA ILE A 60 3.14 6.75 -6.18
C ILE A 60 3.28 6.41 -7.64
N PHE A 61 2.98 5.17 -7.98
CA PHE A 61 2.96 4.68 -9.35
C PHE A 61 1.52 4.44 -9.80
N GLU A 62 1.25 4.72 -11.08
CA GLU A 62 0.03 4.33 -11.76
C GLU A 62 0.31 3.16 -12.71
N GLY A 63 -0.60 2.18 -12.70
CA GLY A 63 -0.58 1.02 -13.58
C GLY A 63 0.49 -0.02 -13.24
N LEU A 64 0.14 -1.30 -13.34
CA LEU A 64 1.06 -2.44 -13.21
C LEU A 64 1.37 -2.99 -14.62
N ARG A 65 2.65 -3.17 -14.94
CA ARG A 65 3.15 -3.70 -16.22
C ARG A 65 3.47 -5.20 -16.17
N ILE A 66 3.76 -5.75 -15.00
CA ILE A 66 4.22 -7.14 -14.85
C ILE A 66 3.16 -7.98 -14.12
N ASP A 67 2.84 -9.12 -14.74
CA ASP A 67 1.96 -10.21 -14.30
C ASP A 67 2.31 -10.75 -12.90
N GLU A 68 1.87 -10.08 -11.85
CA GLU A 68 1.82 -10.68 -10.51
C GLU A 68 0.40 -10.99 -10.03
N GLU A 69 -0.64 -10.92 -10.89
CA GLU A 69 -1.88 -11.73 -10.76
C GLU A 69 -2.98 -11.43 -11.81
N GLU A 70 -2.93 -10.36 -12.61
CA GLU A 70 -3.90 -10.15 -13.72
C GLU A 70 -3.31 -9.32 -14.88
N PRO A 71 -3.63 -9.66 -16.16
CA PRO A 71 -3.18 -8.92 -17.32
C PRO A 71 -3.99 -7.62 -17.41
N LYS A 72 -3.36 -6.49 -17.12
CA LYS A 72 -4.05 -5.21 -17.00
C LYS A 72 -3.35 -4.15 -17.80
N ASP A 73 -3.18 -4.46 -19.08
CA ASP A 73 -2.91 -3.43 -20.05
C ASP A 73 -4.13 -2.50 -20.12
N ASP A 74 -4.01 -1.31 -19.51
CA ASP A 74 -4.92 -0.15 -19.61
C ASP A 74 -5.81 0.18 -18.42
N ILE A 75 -5.47 -0.27 -17.20
CA ILE A 75 -6.25 0.13 -16.03
C ILE A 75 -5.72 1.42 -15.40
N ILE A 76 -6.20 2.51 -15.97
CA ILE A 76 -6.14 3.87 -15.41
C ILE A 76 -6.76 3.86 -14.01
N GLY A 77 -6.17 4.63 -13.09
CA GLY A 77 -6.72 4.78 -11.74
C GLY A 77 -6.29 3.71 -10.71
N TRP A 78 -5.51 2.71 -11.12
CA TRP A 78 -4.85 1.78 -10.18
C TRP A 78 -3.50 2.32 -9.75
N HIS A 79 -3.28 2.39 -8.44
CA HIS A 79 -2.13 3.03 -7.84
C HIS A 79 -1.36 2.09 -6.91
N CYS A 80 -0.04 2.23 -6.92
CA CYS A 80 0.86 1.62 -5.95
C CYS A 80 1.59 2.71 -5.17
N TYR A 81 1.33 2.77 -3.86
CA TYR A 81 2.03 3.65 -2.94
C TYR A 81 3.26 2.91 -2.45
N VAL A 82 4.42 3.54 -2.61
CA VAL A 82 5.70 3.04 -2.11
C VAL A 82 6.05 3.86 -0.89
N GLY A 83 6.41 3.20 0.21
CA GLY A 83 6.92 3.87 1.38
C GLY A 83 8.08 3.12 2.01
N LYS A 84 8.89 3.86 2.76
CA LYS A 84 9.95 3.34 3.60
C LYS A 84 9.62 3.70 5.05
N PRO A 85 8.72 2.94 5.69
CA PRO A 85 8.23 3.28 7.02
C PRO A 85 9.37 3.17 8.04
N SER A 86 9.25 3.87 9.16
CA SER A 86 10.28 3.87 10.22
C SER A 86 10.36 2.58 11.04
N LYS A 87 9.34 1.71 10.93
CA LYS A 87 9.15 0.54 11.78
C LYS A 87 8.60 -0.65 11.00
N ALA A 88 8.95 -1.84 11.48
CA ALA A 88 8.40 -3.12 11.05
C ALA A 88 7.97 -3.93 12.27
N PHE A 89 7.25 -5.03 12.04
CA PHE A 89 6.75 -5.89 13.11
C PHE A 89 7.01 -7.36 12.77
N ARG A 90 7.58 -8.10 13.72
CA ARG A 90 7.71 -9.56 13.62
C ARG A 90 6.34 -10.22 13.73
N SER A 91 6.23 -11.50 13.33
CA SER A 91 4.97 -12.26 13.37
C SER A 91 4.27 -12.25 14.75
N ASN A 92 5.06 -12.26 15.83
CA ASN A 92 4.58 -12.18 17.21
C ASN A 92 4.13 -10.77 17.65
N GLY A 93 4.29 -9.76 16.80
CA GLY A 93 3.94 -8.35 17.06
C GLY A 93 5.05 -7.52 17.70
N GLN A 94 6.25 -8.06 17.93
CA GLN A 94 7.38 -7.29 18.40
C GLN A 94 7.76 -6.23 17.35
N GLN A 95 7.78 -4.97 17.76
CA GLN A 95 8.27 -3.87 16.94
C GLN A 95 9.78 -3.99 16.74
N MET A 96 10.22 -3.69 15.54
CA MET A 96 11.63 -3.56 15.18
C MET A 96 11.81 -2.37 14.22
N GLU A 97 13.06 -2.00 13.96
CA GLU A 97 13.37 -1.09 12.87
C GLU A 97 12.92 -1.69 11.53
N ALA A 98 12.54 -0.84 10.60
CA ALA A 98 12.21 -1.28 9.25
C ALA A 98 13.43 -1.90 8.56
N TRP A 99 13.17 -2.85 7.66
CA TRP A 99 14.22 -3.49 6.89
C TRP A 99 14.90 -2.48 5.95
N PRO A 100 16.22 -2.29 6.03
CA PRO A 100 16.91 -1.22 5.30
C PRO A 100 16.89 -1.41 3.77
N ASP A 101 16.81 -2.67 3.33
CA ASP A 101 16.79 -3.13 1.95
C ASP A 101 15.37 -3.44 1.44
N GLN A 102 14.33 -3.00 2.15
CA GLN A 102 12.95 -3.20 1.74
C GLN A 102 12.14 -1.91 1.73
N VAL A 103 11.15 -1.90 0.86
CA VAL A 103 10.08 -0.91 0.81
C VAL A 103 8.76 -1.60 1.08
N TYR A 104 7.77 -0.83 1.51
CA TYR A 104 6.42 -1.31 1.70
C TYR A 104 5.53 -0.78 0.60
N LEU A 105 4.83 -1.70 -0.07
CA LEU A 105 3.92 -1.40 -1.16
C LEU A 105 2.47 -1.51 -0.68
N VAL A 106 1.65 -0.55 -1.10
CA VAL A 106 0.21 -0.55 -0.88
C VAL A 106 -0.49 -0.36 -2.22
N PHE A 107 -1.31 -1.32 -2.61
CA PHE A 107 -1.99 -1.32 -3.90
C PHE A 107 -3.46 -0.94 -3.74
N VAL A 108 -3.87 0.05 -4.53
CA VAL A 108 -5.19 0.68 -4.50
C VAL A 108 -5.79 0.61 -5.90
N ASN A 109 -7.02 0.11 -6.02
CA ASN A 109 -7.72 0.07 -7.31
C ASN A 109 -8.41 1.41 -7.64
N GLU A 110 -9.02 1.48 -8.82
CA GLU A 110 -9.77 2.66 -9.30
C GLU A 110 -10.94 3.09 -8.40
N GLU A 111 -11.51 2.18 -7.61
CA GLU A 111 -12.58 2.46 -6.66
C GLU A 111 -12.08 2.95 -5.28
N ASN A 112 -10.77 3.22 -5.19
CA ASN A 112 -10.03 3.59 -3.99
C ASN A 112 -10.04 2.50 -2.91
N VAL A 113 -10.08 1.23 -3.31
CA VAL A 113 -10.01 0.07 -2.41
C VAL A 113 -8.57 -0.43 -2.34
N VAL A 114 -8.02 -0.45 -1.12
CA VAL A 114 -6.77 -1.14 -0.82
C VAL A 114 -7.02 -2.65 -0.87
N TYR A 115 -6.48 -3.32 -1.89
CA TYR A 115 -6.70 -4.75 -2.10
C TYR A 115 -5.47 -5.60 -1.72
N ASN A 116 -4.27 -5.01 -1.73
CA ASN A 116 -3.05 -5.70 -1.33
C ASN A 116 -2.02 -4.75 -0.70
N TRP A 117 -1.17 -5.30 0.16
CA TRP A 117 -0.01 -4.62 0.72
C TRP A 117 1.03 -5.63 1.18
N ARG A 118 2.30 -5.27 1.09
CA ARG A 118 3.42 -6.16 1.44
C ARG A 118 4.74 -5.42 1.47
N TRP A 119 5.70 -6.02 2.15
CA TRP A 119 7.10 -5.66 2.02
C TRP A 119 7.70 -6.28 0.77
N GLU A 120 8.59 -5.54 0.13
CA GLU A 120 9.25 -5.87 -1.13
C GLU A 120 10.70 -5.44 -1.06
N LYS A 121 11.58 -6.16 -1.77
CA LYS A 121 12.98 -5.75 -1.87
C LYS A 121 13.09 -4.39 -2.55
N ALA A 122 13.94 -3.52 -2.01
CA ALA A 122 14.27 -2.27 -2.64
C ALA A 122 15.17 -2.48 -3.86
N ASP A 123 15.17 -1.55 -4.80
CA ASP A 123 16.09 -1.54 -5.93
C ASP A 123 17.50 -1.19 -5.41
N SER A 124 18.53 -1.90 -5.88
CA SER A 124 19.90 -1.65 -5.44
C SER A 124 20.46 -0.31 -5.92
N ARG A 125 19.86 0.28 -6.96
CA ARG A 125 20.22 1.60 -7.49
C ARG A 125 19.48 2.74 -6.77
N ASP A 126 18.33 2.45 -6.18
CA ASP A 126 17.51 3.40 -5.42
C ASP A 126 16.76 2.67 -4.29
N LEU A 127 17.28 2.78 -3.07
CA LEU A 127 16.75 2.09 -1.89
C LEU A 127 15.38 2.62 -1.41
N ASP A 128 14.85 3.68 -2.03
CA ASP A 128 13.50 4.21 -1.78
C ASP A 128 12.48 3.67 -2.80
N MET A 129 12.90 2.89 -3.79
CA MET A 129 12.04 2.27 -4.81
C MET A 129 12.00 0.75 -4.67
N PRO A 130 10.89 0.09 -5.05
CA PRO A 130 10.89 -1.37 -5.14
C PRO A 130 11.77 -1.83 -6.30
N LYS A 131 12.33 -3.03 -6.15
CA LYS A 131 13.13 -3.67 -7.19
C LYS A 131 12.38 -3.68 -8.54
N GLU A 132 13.09 -3.30 -9.60
CA GLU A 132 12.59 -3.30 -10.99
C GLU A 132 11.35 -2.40 -11.21
N TYR A 133 11.20 -1.32 -10.42
CA TYR A 133 10.09 -0.39 -10.53
C TYR A 133 9.87 0.15 -11.96
N ASP A 134 10.95 0.35 -12.73
CA ASP A 134 10.94 0.82 -14.11
C ASP A 134 10.24 -0.16 -15.08
N LYS A 135 10.28 -1.45 -14.75
CA LYS A 135 9.63 -2.51 -15.51
C LYS A 135 8.26 -2.87 -14.95
N ARG A 136 8.05 -2.72 -13.64
CA ARG A 136 6.82 -3.11 -12.93
C ARG A 136 5.69 -2.10 -13.05
N PHE A 137 5.99 -0.81 -13.21
CA PHE A 137 4.99 0.24 -13.21
C PHE A 137 4.96 1.03 -14.51
N ARG A 138 3.79 1.56 -14.88
CA ARG A 138 3.64 2.31 -16.12
C ARG A 138 4.20 3.71 -16.01
N LYS A 139 3.84 4.41 -14.94
CA LYS A 139 4.20 5.81 -14.73
C LYS A 139 4.32 6.13 -13.26
N ARG A 140 5.27 6.99 -12.91
CA ARG A 140 5.34 7.62 -11.59
C ARG A 140 4.50 8.90 -11.61
N VAL A 141 3.59 9.05 -10.65
CA VAL A 141 2.67 10.20 -10.52
C VAL A 141 2.99 11.09 -9.31
N LEU A 142 3.81 10.59 -8.37
CA LEU A 142 4.43 11.33 -7.28
C LEU A 142 5.83 10.75 -7.00
#